data_AF-A0A2K4MTQ8-F1
#
_entry.id   AF-A0A2K4MTQ8-F1
#
_cell.length_a   1.000
_cell.length_b   1.000
_cell.length_c   1.000
_cell.angle_alpha   90.00
_cell.angle_beta   90.00
_cell.angle_gamma   90.00
#
_symmetry.space_group_name_H-M   'P 1'
#
loop_
_entity.id
_entity.type
_entity.pdbx_description
1 polymer ?
#
loop_
_entity_poly.entity_id
_entity_poly.type
_entity_poly.pdbx_seq_one_letter_code
_entity_poly.pdbx_strand_id
1 'polypeptide(L)'
;MDIFAIRRQNLTTLAGNYPSQQAFATALDRDESQLSRYLRGRGRMGHQFARHIEKSLGLASGWMDSPHPAPNQADPGRLRDNLEHFINSSPSPALAATIANLLFLLSENQ
;
A
#
# COMPACT_ATOMS: atom_id res chain seq x y z
N MET A 1 6.54 -17.31 3.95
CA MET A 1 7.32 -16.50 2.98
C MET A 1 8.73 -16.34 3.51
N ASP A 2 9.74 -16.33 2.63
CA ASP A 2 11.12 -15.97 2.98
C ASP A 2 11.18 -14.50 3.45
N ILE A 3 12.07 -14.16 4.40
CA ILE A 3 12.22 -12.82 4.95
C ILE A 3 12.55 -11.78 3.86
N PHE A 4 13.28 -12.17 2.83
CA PHE A 4 13.56 -11.31 1.68
C PHE A 4 12.31 -11.03 0.84
N ALA A 5 11.39 -11.99 0.76
CA ALA A 5 10.11 -11.82 0.08
C ALA A 5 9.18 -10.90 0.88
N ILE A 6 9.13 -11.05 2.21
CA ILE A 6 8.38 -10.17 3.12
C ILE A 6 8.86 -8.72 2.97
N ARG A 7 10.18 -8.50 3.11
CA ARG A 7 10.80 -7.18 2.95
C ARG A 7 10.52 -6.55 1.59
N ARG A 8 10.58 -7.34 0.50
CA ARG A 8 10.26 -6.85 -0.85
C ARG A 8 8.79 -6.45 -0.94
N GLN A 9 7.88 -7.28 -0.44
CA GLN A 9 6.45 -6.99 -0.45
C GLN A 9 6.15 -5.70 0.31
N ASN A 10 6.74 -5.55 1.49
CA ASN A 10 6.63 -4.35 2.32
C ASN A 10 7.23 -3.12 1.62
N LEU A 11 8.38 -3.26 0.94
CA LEU A 11 8.97 -2.18 0.15
C LEU A 11 8.05 -1.73 -0.99
N THR A 12 7.49 -2.67 -1.75
CA THR A 12 6.52 -2.38 -2.81
C THR A 12 5.29 -1.69 -2.23
N THR A 13 4.90 -2.08 -1.01
CA THR A 13 3.76 -1.48 -0.31
C THR A 13 4.01 -0.01 -0.02
N LEU A 14 5.14 0.28 0.60
CA LEU A 14 5.55 1.65 0.92
C LEU A 14 5.72 2.49 -0.35
N ALA A 15 6.33 1.94 -1.40
CA ALA A 15 6.54 2.65 -2.66
C ALA A 15 5.23 3.10 -3.32
N GLY A 16 4.15 2.31 -3.19
CA GLY A 16 2.82 2.66 -3.70
C GLY A 16 2.18 3.87 -3.02
N ASN A 17 2.66 4.27 -1.85
CA ASN A 17 2.17 5.45 -1.12
C ASN A 17 2.84 6.76 -1.59
N TYR A 18 3.77 6.69 -2.54
CA TYR A 18 4.49 7.86 -3.08
C TYR A 18 4.08 8.12 -4.52
N PRO A 19 4.07 9.40 -4.96
CA PRO A 19 3.68 9.76 -6.32
C PRO A 19 4.67 9.25 -7.39
N SER A 20 5.92 8.97 -7.01
CA SER A 20 6.92 8.40 -7.89
C SER A 20 7.98 7.62 -7.11
N GLN A 21 8.68 6.73 -7.81
CA GLN A 21 9.80 5.99 -7.22
C GLN A 21 10.96 6.92 -6.83
N GLN A 22 11.19 8.00 -7.58
CA GLN A 22 12.15 9.04 -7.23
C GLN A 22 11.78 9.73 -5.92
N ALA A 23 10.50 10.09 -5.71
CA ALA A 23 10.05 10.70 -4.46
C ALA A 23 10.26 9.77 -3.26
N PHE A 24 10.01 8.47 -3.45
CA PHE A 24 10.30 7.46 -2.44
C PHE A 24 11.81 7.30 -2.16
N ALA A 25 12.64 7.35 -3.21
CA ALA A 25 14.09 7.33 -3.08
C ALA A 25 14.63 8.51 -2.26
N THR A 26 14.12 9.72 -2.54
CA THR A 26 14.42 10.93 -1.77
C THR A 26 14.00 10.79 -0.31
N ALA A 27 12.80 10.27 -0.03
CA ALA A 27 12.33 10.05 1.34
C ALA A 27 13.21 9.06 2.12
N LEU A 28 13.85 8.12 1.42
CA LEU A 28 14.78 7.16 2.01
C LEU A 28 16.24 7.63 2.00
N ASP A 29 16.55 8.83 1.47
CA ASP A 29 17.92 9.28 1.25
C ASP A 29 18.74 8.23 0.47
N ARG A 30 18.17 7.76 -0.65
CA ARG A 30 18.78 6.71 -1.49
C ARG A 30 18.66 7.03 -2.97
N ASP A 31 19.48 6.33 -3.73
CA ASP A 31 19.43 6.35 -5.18
C ASP A 31 18.25 5.52 -5.71
N GLU A 32 17.54 6.06 -6.70
CA GLU A 32 16.37 5.42 -7.30
C GLU A 32 16.72 4.07 -7.95
N SER A 33 17.90 3.94 -8.55
CA SER A 33 18.34 2.71 -9.22
C SER A 33 18.51 1.57 -8.21
N GLN A 34 18.96 1.88 -7.00
CA GLN A 34 19.10 0.92 -5.91
C GLN A 34 17.72 0.39 -5.49
N LEU A 35 16.72 1.27 -5.34
CA LEU A 35 15.34 0.87 -5.02
C LEU A 35 14.70 0.06 -6.15
N SER A 36 14.90 0.47 -7.40
CA SER A 36 14.39 -0.23 -8.59
C SER A 36 14.86 -1.68 -8.61
N ARG A 37 16.12 -1.90 -8.25
CA ARG A 37 16.71 -3.24 -8.18
C ARG A 37 16.00 -4.12 -7.14
N TYR A 38 15.70 -3.59 -5.96
CA TYR A 38 14.97 -4.35 -4.92
C TYR A 38 13.50 -4.59 -5.29
N LEU A 39 12.81 -3.58 -5.81
CA LEU A 39 11.41 -3.68 -6.24
C LEU A 39 11.23 -4.72 -7.35
N ARG A 40 12.17 -4.77 -8.31
CA ARG A 40 12.19 -5.78 -9.39
C ARG A 40 12.68 -7.16 -8.93
N GLY A 41 12.96 -7.35 -7.64
CA GLY A 41 13.48 -8.60 -7.08
C GLY A 41 14.90 -8.95 -7.53
N ARG A 42 15.63 -8.01 -8.13
CA ARG A 42 17.02 -8.19 -8.60
C ARG A 42 18.02 -7.96 -7.48
N GLY A 43 17.73 -8.37 -6.26
CA GLY A 43 18.60 -8.18 -5.10
C GLY A 43 17.91 -8.59 -3.81
N ARG A 44 18.70 -8.88 -2.77
CA ARG A 44 18.17 -9.23 -1.44
C ARG A 44 18.31 -8.02 -0.52
N MET A 45 17.20 -7.59 0.07
CA MET A 45 17.21 -6.54 1.08
C MET A 45 17.79 -7.10 2.40
N GLY A 46 19.03 -6.68 2.70
CA GLY A 46 19.70 -7.01 3.94
C GLY A 46 19.06 -6.33 5.16
N HIS A 47 19.40 -6.83 6.35
CA HIS A 47 18.88 -6.31 7.61
C HIS A 47 19.17 -4.80 7.79
N GLN A 48 20.39 -4.36 7.48
CA GLN A 48 20.78 -2.95 7.60
C GLN A 48 19.89 -2.03 6.75
N PHE A 49 19.55 -2.45 5.53
CA PHE A 49 18.69 -1.64 4.66
C PHE A 49 17.23 -1.63 5.13
N ALA A 50 16.74 -2.76 5.66
CA ALA A 50 15.42 -2.82 6.29
C ALA A 50 15.31 -1.87 7.49
N ARG A 51 16.31 -1.85 8.39
CA ARG A 51 16.35 -0.91 9.53
C ARG A 51 16.45 0.54 9.08
N HIS A 52 17.20 0.80 8.00
CA HIS A 52 17.31 2.15 7.43
C HIS A 52 15.95 2.66 6.96
N ILE A 53 15.19 1.84 6.23
CA ILE A 53 13.83 2.19 5.78
C ILE A 53 12.92 2.49 6.97
N GLU A 54 12.95 1.64 8.01
CA GLU A 54 12.15 1.86 9.22
C GLU A 54 12.48 3.20 9.87
N LYS A 55 13.77 3.53 10.00
CA LYS A 55 14.21 4.80 10.59
C LYS A 55 13.82 6.00 9.73
N SER A 56 14.04 5.94 8.41
CA SER A 56 13.73 7.03 7.48
C SER A 56 12.24 7.36 7.44
N LEU A 57 11.38 6.36 7.65
CA LEU A 57 9.93 6.51 7.57
C LEU A 57 9.24 6.58 8.94
N GLY A 58 10.00 6.54 10.05
CA GLY A 58 9.44 6.56 11.40
C GLY A 58 8.63 5.31 11.77
N LEU A 59 8.93 4.16 11.16
CA LEU A 59 8.26 2.90 11.43
C LEU A 59 8.83 2.20 12.68
N ALA A 60 8.03 1.32 13.28
CA ALA A 60 8.50 0.49 14.39
C ALA A 60 9.62 -0.45 13.94
N SER A 61 10.56 -0.74 14.85
CA SER A 61 11.62 -1.72 14.59
C SER A 61 11.00 -3.10 14.31
N GLY A 62 11.37 -3.72 13.19
CA GLY A 62 10.86 -5.04 12.79
C GLY A 62 9.66 -4.97 11.86
N TRP A 63 9.18 -3.77 11.54
CA TRP A 63 8.08 -3.59 10.59
C TRP A 63 8.41 -4.21 9.22
N MET A 64 9.61 -3.99 8.69
CA MET A 64 10.00 -4.56 7.39
C MET A 64 10.10 -6.09 7.39
N ASP A 65 10.21 -6.72 8.56
CA ASP A 65 10.34 -8.18 8.71
C ASP A 65 9.01 -8.89 8.94
N SER A 66 7.94 -8.13 9.20
CA SER A 66 6.61 -8.66 9.48
C SER A 66 5.75 -8.65 8.21
N PRO A 67 4.93 -9.68 7.94
CA PRO A 67 4.05 -9.69 6.78
C PRO A 67 2.94 -8.63 6.93
N HIS A 68 2.81 -7.76 5.94
CA HIS A 68 1.71 -6.78 5.84
C HIS A 68 0.83 -7.07 4.62
N PRO A 69 -0.47 -6.73 4.68
CA PRO A 69 -1.34 -6.83 3.53
C PRO A 69 -0.76 -6.00 2.37
N ALA A 70 -0.70 -6.59 1.18
CA ALA A 70 -0.28 -5.88 -0.02
C ALA A 70 -1.25 -4.71 -0.29
N PRO A 71 -0.79 -3.55 -0.82
CA PRO A 71 -1.63 -2.38 -1.06
C PRO A 71 -2.75 -2.64 -2.06
N ASN A 72 -2.57 -3.65 -2.91
CA ASN A 72 -3.40 -3.86 -4.08
C ASN A 72 -4.19 -5.17 -4.04
N GLN A 73 -4.58 -5.58 -2.83
CA GLN A 73 -5.71 -6.50 -2.65
C GLN A 73 -6.88 -5.81 -1.97
N ALA A 74 -7.08 -4.51 -2.25
CA ALA A 74 -8.46 -4.04 -2.34
C ALA A 74 -9.05 -4.72 -3.58
N ASP A 75 -9.45 -5.98 -3.43
CA ASP A 75 -10.29 -6.66 -4.41
C ASP A 75 -11.47 -5.71 -4.66
N PRO A 76 -11.60 -5.14 -5.88
CA PRO A 76 -12.65 -4.19 -6.18
C PRO A 76 -14.03 -4.77 -5.88
N GLY A 77 -14.19 -6.10 -6.03
CA GLY A 77 -15.37 -6.84 -5.59
C GLY A 77 -15.58 -6.72 -4.09
N ARG A 78 -14.59 -7.10 -3.28
CA ARG A 78 -14.71 -7.01 -1.80
C ARG A 78 -14.89 -5.58 -1.30
N LEU A 79 -14.26 -4.58 -1.92
CA LEU A 79 -14.45 -3.19 -1.54
C LEU A 79 -15.89 -2.75 -1.83
N ARG A 80 -16.42 -3.12 -2.99
CA ARG A 80 -17.82 -2.87 -3.37
C ARG A 80 -18.78 -3.58 -2.41
N ASP A 81 -18.54 -4.86 -2.12
CA ASP A 81 -19.35 -5.65 -1.17
C ASP A 81 -19.39 -5.00 0.22
N ASN A 82 -18.23 -4.53 0.71
CA ASN A 82 -18.15 -3.83 2.00
C ASN A 82 -18.92 -2.50 2.00
N LEU A 83 -18.87 -1.77 0.89
CA LEU A 83 -19.60 -0.50 0.74
C LEU A 83 -21.10 -0.74 0.62
N GLU A 84 -21.53 -1.75 -0.14
CA GLU A 84 -22.93 -2.13 -0.25
C GLU A 84 -23.48 -2.60 1.10
N HIS A 85 -22.71 -3.41 1.83
CA HIS A 85 -23.06 -3.79 3.21
C HIS A 85 -23.20 -2.55 4.11
N PHE A 86 -22.23 -1.63 4.07
CA PHE A 86 -22.26 -0.40 4.85
C PHE A 86 -23.47 0.48 4.51
N ILE A 87 -23.79 0.66 3.23
CA ILE A 87 -24.97 1.43 2.78
C ILE A 87 -26.25 0.81 3.36
N ASN A 88 -26.37 -0.51 3.31
CA ASN A 88 -27.54 -1.24 3.80
C ASN A 88 -27.65 -1.28 5.33
N SER A 89 -26.53 -1.22 6.06
CA SER A 89 -26.49 -1.25 7.52
C SER A 89 -26.26 0.12 8.16
N SER A 90 -26.16 1.20 7.37
CA SER A 90 -25.82 2.52 7.87
C SER A 90 -26.95 3.08 8.73
N PRO A 91 -26.68 3.53 9.97
CA PRO A 91 -27.68 4.21 10.81
C PRO A 91 -28.02 5.62 10.30
N SER A 92 -27.26 6.14 9.33
CA SER A 92 -27.49 7.43 8.68
C SER A 92 -27.93 7.21 7.22
N PRO A 93 -29.24 7.39 6.91
CA PRO A 93 -29.75 7.27 5.55
C PRO A 93 -29.14 8.30 4.58
N ALA A 94 -28.84 9.50 5.07
CA ALA A 94 -28.25 10.57 4.25
C ALA A 94 -26.82 10.24 3.80
N LEU A 95 -26.01 9.64 4.69
CA LEU A 95 -24.66 9.21 4.35
C LEU A 95 -24.71 8.02 3.37
N ALA A 96 -25.58 7.05 3.62
CA ALA A 96 -25.77 5.89 2.75
C ALA A 96 -26.18 6.32 1.32
N ALA A 97 -27.16 7.23 1.21
CA ALA A 97 -27.61 7.77 -0.07
C ALA A 97 -26.49 8.54 -0.79
N THR A 98 -25.70 9.32 -0.06
CA THR A 98 -24.57 10.08 -0.65
C THR A 98 -23.53 9.13 -1.25
N ILE A 99 -23.14 8.09 -0.52
CA ILE A 99 -22.16 7.10 -0.99
C ILE A 99 -22.72 6.32 -2.18
N ALA A 100 -23.99 5.91 -2.15
CA ALA A 100 -24.66 5.24 -3.27
C ALA A 100 -24.68 6.10 -4.54
N ASN A 101 -24.99 7.40 -4.42
CA ASN A 101 -24.97 8.33 -5.55
C ASN A 101 -23.55 8.50 -6.12
N LEU A 102 -22.52 8.59 -5.27
CA LEU A 102 -21.13 8.65 -5.72
C LEU A 102 -20.73 7.39 -6.49
N LEU A 103 -21.12 6.20 -6.00
CA LEU A 103 -20.86 4.94 -6.71
C LEU A 103 -21.52 4.91 -8.09
N PHE A 104 -22.76 5.38 -8.19
CA PHE A 104 -23.49 5.46 -9.46
C PHE A 104 -22.78 6.40 -10.46
N LEU A 105 -22.43 7.62 -10.03
CA LEU A 105 -21.75 8.62 -10.86
C LEU A 105 -20.39 8.15 -11.38
N LEU A 106 -19.66 7.38 -10.56
CA LEU A 106 -18.36 6.81 -10.95
C LEU A 106 -18.51 5.62 -11.92
N SER A 107 -19.66 4.94 -11.92
CA SER A 107 -19.93 3.82 -12.83
C SER A 107 -20.44 4.23 -14.22
N GLU A 108 -21.07 5.41 -14.36
CA GLU A 108 -21.60 5.89 -15.65
C GLU A 108 -20.57 6.64 -16.53
N ASN A 109 -19.33 6.82 -16.06
CA ASN A 109 -18.26 7.50 -16.79
C ASN A 109 -17.23 6.55 -17.47
N GLN A 110 -17.62 5.29 -17.74
CA GLN A 110 -16.84 4.34 -18.55
C GLN A 110 -17.63 3.93 -19.79
#